data_AF-A0A1F0NK04-F1
#
_entry.id   AF-A0A1F0NK04-F1
#
_cell.length_a   1.000
_cell.length_b   1.000
_cell.length_c   1.000
_cell.angle_alpha   90.00
_cell.angle_beta   90.00
_cell.angle_gamma   90.00
#
_symmetry.space_group_name_H-M   'P 1'
#
loop_
_entity.id
_entity.type
_entity.pdbx_description
1 polymer ?
#
loop_
_entity_poly.entity_id
_entity_poly.type
_entity_poly.pdbx_seq_one_letter_code
_entity_poly.pdbx_strand_id
1 'polypeptide(L)'
;MLTLTGTVRAATTLGGGVNKKTGEVIQPRSVLQVEGLDSRGLVQLYTLTVPDLTKYADQVGSQISVPVRAWAPGATVNLSYEEKK
;
A
#
# COMPACT_ATOMS: atom_id res chain seq x y z
N MET A 1 16.73 -8.04 6.75
CA MET A 1 15.61 -7.07 6.70
C MET A 1 15.46 -6.65 5.25
N LEU A 2 14.25 -6.70 4.68
CA LEU A 2 14.04 -6.33 3.29
C LEU A 2 13.70 -4.84 3.21
N THR A 3 13.99 -4.21 2.06
CA THR A 3 13.67 -2.80 1.80
C THR A 3 12.82 -2.73 0.54
N LEU A 4 11.70 -2.02 0.61
CA LEU A 4 10.91 -1.64 -0.56
C LEU A 4 11.28 -0.22 -0.95
N THR A 5 11.78 -0.06 -2.17
CA THR A 5 12.04 1.25 -2.78
C THR A 5 11.03 1.50 -3.88
N GLY A 6 10.39 2.66 -3.86
CA GLY A 6 9.35 3.00 -4.82
C GLY A 6 8.77 4.38 -4.61
N THR A 7 7.83 4.76 -5.46
CA THR A 7 7.20 6.09 -5.42
C THR A 7 5.98 6.07 -4.51
N VAL A 8 5.89 7.00 -3.56
CA VAL A 8 4.69 7.12 -2.73
C VAL A 8 3.51 7.57 -3.58
N ARG A 9 2.40 6.84 -3.52
CA ARG A 9 1.17 7.21 -4.22
C ARG A 9 0.09 7.71 -3.27
N ALA A 10 0.09 7.23 -2.03
CA ALA A 10 -0.83 7.71 -1.01
C ALA A 10 -0.25 7.46 0.38
N ALA A 11 -0.53 8.38 1.31
CA ALA A 11 -0.32 8.21 2.74
C ALA A 11 -1.62 8.64 3.41
N THR A 12 -2.40 7.68 3.92
CA THR A 12 -3.76 7.95 4.41
C THR A 12 -4.14 7.06 5.57
N THR A 13 -5.02 7.57 6.44
CA THR A 13 -5.61 6.77 7.50
C THR A 13 -6.90 6.16 6.98
N LEU A 14 -6.95 4.82 6.89
CA LEU A 14 -8.20 4.12 6.65
C LEU A 14 -9.03 4.17 7.92
N GLY A 15 -10.25 4.70 7.79
CA GLY A 15 -11.21 4.78 8.88
C GLY A 15 -11.53 3.42 9.47
N GLY A 16 -11.70 3.40 10.79
CA GLY A 16 -12.23 2.25 11.52
C GLY A 16 -13.75 2.18 11.44
N GLY A 17 -14.34 1.25 12.18
CA GLY A 17 -15.79 1.12 12.28
C GLY A 17 -16.20 -0.07 13.14
N VAL A 18 -17.51 -0.26 13.28
CA VAL A 18 -18.07 -1.44 13.95
C VAL A 18 -18.79 -2.28 12.91
N ASN A 19 -18.42 -3.55 12.79
CA ASN A 19 -19.15 -4.49 11.94
C ASN A 19 -20.54 -4.72 12.54
N LYS A 20 -21.57 -4.19 11.88
CA LYS A 20 -22.96 -4.25 12.38
C LYS A 20 -23.50 -5.69 12.54
N LYS A 21 -22.91 -6.68 11.86
CA LYS A 21 -23.32 -8.09 11.95
C LYS A 21 -22.65 -8.83 13.10
N THR A 22 -21.39 -8.51 13.40
CA THR A 22 -20.58 -9.28 14.37
C THR A 22 -20.27 -8.50 15.65
N GLY A 23 -20.49 -7.19 15.67
CA GLY A 23 -20.12 -6.30 16.77
C GLY A 23 -18.62 -6.00 16.87
N GLU A 24 -17.80 -6.50 15.95
CA GLU A 24 -16.35 -6.32 15.97
C GLU A 24 -15.96 -4.86 15.72
N VAL A 25 -15.06 -4.33 16.56
CA VAL A 25 -14.49 -2.98 16.41
C VAL A 25 -13.22 -3.05 15.56
N ILE A 26 -13.30 -2.49 14.37
CA ILE A 26 -12.18 -2.32 13.43
C ILE A 26 -11.51 -1.00 13.76
N GLN A 27 -10.26 -1.04 14.21
CA GLN A 27 -9.49 0.16 14.51
C GLN A 27 -9.05 0.89 13.23
N PRO A 28 -9.01 2.23 13.23
CA PRO A 28 -8.37 2.97 12.15
C PRO A 28 -6.91 2.54 11.98
N ARG A 29 -6.43 2.49 10.75
CA ARG A 29 -5.04 2.12 10.46
C ARG A 29 -4.41 3.08 9.47
N SER A 30 -3.16 3.40 9.76
CA SER A 30 -2.32 4.22 8.91
C SER A 30 -1.79 3.38 7.75
N VAL A 31 -2.10 3.80 6.52
CA VAL A 31 -1.79 3.07 5.29
C VAL A 31 -0.95 3.91 4.35
N LEU A 32 0.17 3.33 3.92
CA LEU A 32 1.08 3.87 2.94
C LEU A 32 1.02 3.04 1.66
N GLN A 33 0.80 3.67 0.52
CA GLN A 33 0.81 3.03 -0.79
C GLN A 33 2.08 3.43 -1.54
N VAL A 34 2.85 2.42 -1.95
CA VAL A 34 4.11 2.59 -2.68
C VAL A 34 3.98 1.89 -4.03
N GLU A 35 4.24 2.62 -5.11
CA GLU A 35 4.38 2.07 -6.45
C GLU A 35 5.81 1.57 -6.63
N GLY A 36 5.96 0.31 -6.99
CA GLY A 36 7.23 -0.28 -7.36
C GLY A 36 7.05 -1.27 -8.51
N LEU A 37 8.09 -2.04 -8.77
CA LEU A 37 8.03 -3.13 -9.74
C LEU A 37 7.83 -4.47 -9.04
N ASP A 38 7.07 -5.37 -9.65
CA ASP A 38 7.01 -6.77 -9.25
C ASP A 38 8.22 -7.55 -9.81
N SER A 39 8.30 -8.84 -9.47
CA SER A 39 9.38 -9.73 -9.97
C SER A 39 9.45 -9.86 -11.50
N ARG A 40 8.42 -9.42 -12.24
CA ARG A 40 8.33 -9.44 -13.70
C ARG A 40 8.63 -8.08 -14.32
N GLY A 41 8.97 -7.07 -13.51
CA GLY A 41 9.18 -5.70 -13.96
C GLY A 41 7.88 -4.93 -14.27
N LEU A 42 6.72 -5.45 -13.87
CA LEU A 42 5.44 -4.78 -14.02
C LEU A 42 5.17 -3.86 -12.83
N VAL A 43 4.44 -2.77 -13.08
CA VAL A 43 4.03 -1.86 -12.01
C VAL A 43 3.14 -2.60 -11.02
N GLN A 44 3.50 -2.52 -9.73
CA GLN A 44 2.73 -3.06 -8.62
C GLN A 44 2.58 -1.99 -7.54
N LEU A 45 1.36 -1.88 -7.01
CA LEU A 45 1.07 -1.08 -5.83
C LEU A 45 1.19 -1.95 -4.58
N TYR A 46 2.08 -1.54 -3.67
CA TYR A 46 2.28 -2.15 -2.38
C TYR A 46 1.56 -1.32 -1.32
N THR A 47 0.60 -1.93 -0.63
CA THR A 47 -0.15 -1.31 0.46
C THR A 47 0.43 -1.77 1.79
N LEU A 48 1.03 -0.83 2.53
CA LEU A 48 1.70 -1.07 3.79
C LEU A 48 0.90 -0.46 4.94
N THR A 49 0.70 -1.21 6.02
CA THR A 49 0.23 -0.62 7.28
C THR A 49 1.47 -0.14 8.04
N VAL A 50 1.51 1.16 8.34
CA VAL A 50 2.62 1.81 9.05
C VAL A 50 2.13 2.36 10.39
N PRO A 51 2.98 2.44 11.41
CA PRO A 51 2.58 2.98 12.71
C PRO A 51 2.37 4.51 12.69
N ASP A 52 3.00 5.20 11.76
CA ASP A 52 3.01 6.67 11.68
C ASP A 52 3.11 7.12 10.21
N LEU A 53 2.25 8.07 9.82
CA LEU A 53 2.18 8.63 8.46
C LEU A 53 2.86 9.98 8.33
N THR A 54 3.20 10.66 9.42
CA THR A 54 3.75 12.02 9.39
C THR A 54 5.02 12.11 8.53
N LYS A 55 5.81 11.03 8.52
CA LYS A 55 7.04 10.91 7.73
C LYS A 55 6.82 10.81 6.22
N TYR A 56 5.61 10.46 5.78
CA TYR A 56 5.31 10.13 4.39
C TYR A 56 4.27 11.05 3.74
N ALA A 57 3.53 11.83 4.53
CA ALA A 57 2.45 12.69 4.05
C ALA A 57 2.94 13.68 2.97
N ASP A 58 4.09 14.31 3.20
CA ASP A 58 4.68 15.28 2.26
C ASP A 58 5.55 14.61 1.17
N GLN A 59 5.64 13.28 1.18
CA GLN A 59 6.48 12.53 0.24
C GLN A 59 5.68 11.90 -0.90
N VAL A 60 4.38 12.21 -1.04
CA VAL A 60 3.56 11.75 -2.17
C VAL A 60 4.18 12.23 -3.49
N GLY A 61 4.40 11.29 -4.41
CA GLY A 61 5.11 11.52 -5.68
C GLY A 61 6.63 11.42 -5.59
N SER A 62 7.20 11.35 -4.38
CA SER A 62 8.64 11.14 -4.18
C SER A 62 9.00 9.66 -4.08
N GLN A 63 10.23 9.34 -4.47
CA GLN A 63 10.78 8.01 -4.27
C GLN A 63 11.30 7.85 -2.83
N ILE A 64 10.89 6.78 -2.16
CA ILE A 64 11.24 6.49 -0.77
C ILE A 64 11.76 5.06 -0.63
N SER A 65 12.43 4.77 0.49
CA SER A 65 12.81 3.42 0.87
C SER A 65 12.27 3.09 2.26
N VAL A 66 11.48 2.02 2.37
CA VAL A 66 10.83 1.59 3.62
C VAL A 66 11.24 0.17 4.00
N PRO A 67 11.56 -0.09 5.28
CA PRO A 67 11.86 -1.44 5.74
C PRO A 67 10.58 -2.27 5.74
N VAL A 68 10.64 -3.47 5.16
CA VAL A 68 9.51 -4.39 5.04
C VAL A 68 9.91 -5.80 5.47
N ARG A 69 8.91 -6.61 5.82
CA ARG A 69 9.05 -8.05 6.03
C ARG A 69 8.22 -8.78 4.98
N ALA A 70 8.72 -9.90 4.49
CA ALA A 70 7.99 -10.75 3.56
C ALA A 70 6.70 -11.27 4.21
N TRP A 71 5.58 -11.08 3.52
CA TRP A 71 4.29 -11.69 3.83
C TRP A 71 3.61 -11.98 2.47
N ALA A 72 3.22 -13.23 2.23
CA ALA A 72 2.49 -13.63 1.03
C ALA A 72 1.07 -14.14 1.35
N PRO A 73 0.01 -13.44 0.94
CA PRO A 73 -1.29 -14.04 0.65
C PRO A 73 -1.40 -14.28 -0.87
N GLY A 74 -1.50 -15.54 -1.28
CA GLY A 74 -1.47 -15.93 -2.69
C GLY A 74 -2.70 -15.53 -3.50
N ALA A 75 -2.65 -14.38 -4.18
CA ALA A 75 -3.03 -14.18 -5.60
C ALA A 75 -2.91 -12.69 -6.00
N THR A 76 -2.20 -12.42 -7.11
CA THR A 76 -1.99 -11.09 -7.72
C THR A 76 -3.05 -10.78 -8.77
N VAL A 77 -3.57 -9.53 -8.80
CA VAL A 77 -4.56 -9.04 -9.77
C VAL A 77 -3.85 -8.43 -10.99
N ASN A 78 -4.33 -8.77 -12.20
CA ASN A 78 -3.74 -8.35 -13.49
C ASN A 78 -4.36 -7.05 -14.04
N LEU A 79 -3.57 -6.34 -14.84
CA LEU A 79 -3.98 -5.17 -15.62
C LEU A 79 -4.33 -5.60 -17.06
N SER A 80 -5.33 -4.99 -17.70
CA SER A 80 -5.48 -5.04 -19.16
C SER A 80 -5.36 -3.65 -19.76
N TYR A 81 -4.62 -3.58 -20.86
CA TYR A 81 -4.53 -2.40 -21.71
C TYR A 81 -5.87 -2.11 -22.39
N GLU A 82 -6.25 -0.83 -22.44
CA GLU A 82 -7.38 -0.32 -23.23
C GLU A 82 -6.80 0.56 -24.35
N GLU A 83 -7.10 0.20 -25.59
CA GLU A 83 -6.65 0.94 -26.77
C GLU A 83 -7.51 2.20 -26.95
N LYS A 84 -6.88 3.37 -27.11
CA LYS A 84 -7.59 4.60 -27.49
C LYS A 84 -8.09 4.46 -28.92
N LYS A 85 -9.40 4.62 -29.14
CA LYS A 85 -9.95 4.99 -30.44
C LYS A 85 -9.75 6.47 -30.73
#